data_AF-A0A957D4A6-F1
#
_entry.id   AF-A0A957D4A6-F1
#
_cell.length_a   1.000
_cell.length_b   1.000
_cell.length_c   1.000
_cell.angle_alpha   90.00
_cell.angle_beta   90.00
_cell.angle_gamma   90.00
#
_symmetry.space_group_name_H-M   'P 1'
#
loop_
_entity.id
_entity.type
_entity.pdbx_description
1 polymer ?
#
loop_
_entity_poly.entity_id
_entity_poly.type
_entity_poly.pdbx_seq_one_letter_code
_entity_poly.pdbx_strand_id
1 'polypeptide(L)'
;VTIDGESLDLTDDRYLPSSAVGTLLIEEAGELIYISADNHSSIDGINFRNEDILTFDTHTGSWEIIFDGSDVGLFAENVNSFAKLSDGSYLMSFEKSLYLSGVGNVNNNDIVRFVPTSLGSNTAGTFELYFDGSDVDLNSSAERIEAIAFAPDGRLLISTYRSYNINGMTGKGSDILAFTPTSLGDDTSGAWELYFDGGDVGLSNQQQESVNGLWVDASNNELYLTTIGSFFIDPNFYGNGHDIFTCEASSLGDTTSCIFNSFWQGTDYGFNYVNIDALWIE
;
A
#
# COMPACT_ATOMS: atom_id res chain seq x y z
N VAL A 1 -15.50 25.64 -26.75
CA VAL A 1 -15.08 24.32 -27.33
C VAL A 1 -15.36 23.29 -26.26
N THR A 2 -15.90 22.11 -26.60
CA THR A 2 -16.22 21.07 -25.62
C THR A 2 -15.27 19.89 -25.82
N ILE A 3 -14.57 19.49 -24.77
CA ILE A 3 -13.68 18.32 -24.73
C ILE A 3 -14.07 17.54 -23.47
N ASP A 4 -14.34 16.24 -23.62
CA ASP A 4 -14.75 15.32 -22.53
C ASP A 4 -15.88 15.82 -21.62
N GLY A 5 -16.82 16.57 -22.20
CA GLY A 5 -18.02 17.05 -21.50
C GLY A 5 -17.86 18.38 -20.78
N GLU A 6 -16.64 18.94 -20.68
CA GLU A 6 -16.41 20.28 -20.14
C GLU A 6 -16.38 21.33 -21.24
N SER A 7 -17.09 22.45 -21.02
CA SER A 7 -17.21 23.54 -21.98
C SER A 7 -16.22 24.65 -21.65
N LEU A 8 -15.26 24.88 -22.55
CA LEU A 8 -14.37 26.03 -22.51
C LEU A 8 -15.13 27.28 -22.97
N ASP A 9 -15.39 28.21 -22.05
CA ASP A 9 -16.05 29.50 -22.30
C ASP A 9 -15.02 30.63 -22.40
N LEU A 10 -14.93 31.28 -23.56
CA LEU A 10 -14.00 32.37 -23.84
C LEU A 10 -14.74 33.70 -23.64
N THR A 11 -14.96 34.10 -22.38
CA THR A 11 -15.93 35.15 -22.00
C THR A 11 -15.50 36.61 -22.26
N ASP A 12 -14.47 36.91 -23.06
CA ASP A 12 -14.10 38.32 -23.36
C ASP A 12 -14.32 38.69 -24.84
N ASP A 13 -15.56 39.07 -25.15
CA ASP A 13 -16.02 39.48 -26.49
C ASP A 13 -15.55 40.88 -26.92
N ARG A 14 -14.72 41.57 -26.13
CA ARG A 14 -14.37 42.98 -26.41
C ARG A 14 -13.22 43.15 -27.42
N TYR A 15 -12.61 42.06 -27.87
CA TYR A 15 -11.54 42.08 -28.88
C TYR A 15 -11.50 40.76 -29.67
N LEU A 16 -12.36 40.61 -30.69
CA LEU A 16 -12.32 39.44 -31.58
C LEU A 16 -11.43 39.70 -32.80
N PRO A 17 -10.17 39.22 -32.85
CA PRO A 17 -9.50 39.02 -34.14
C PRO A 17 -10.32 38.03 -34.98
N SER A 18 -10.29 38.14 -36.32
CA SER A 18 -11.05 37.26 -37.23
C SER A 18 -10.69 35.77 -37.14
N SER A 19 -9.61 35.46 -36.43
CA SER A 19 -9.21 34.13 -36.00
C SER A 19 -8.27 34.25 -34.80
N ALA A 20 -8.53 33.51 -33.73
CA ALA A 20 -7.56 33.24 -32.67
C ALA A 20 -7.07 31.80 -32.83
N VAL A 21 -5.75 31.60 -32.83
CA VAL A 21 -5.13 30.28 -32.85
C VAL A 21 -4.30 30.17 -31.58
N GLY A 22 -4.60 29.17 -30.76
CA GLY A 22 -3.86 28.84 -29.55
C GLY A 22 -3.67 27.33 -29.48
N THR A 23 -2.60 26.91 -28.81
CA THR A 23 -2.37 25.50 -28.50
C THR A 23 -2.93 25.23 -27.11
N LEU A 24 -3.89 24.32 -27.00
CA LEU A 24 -4.26 23.72 -25.73
C LEU A 24 -3.29 22.57 -25.47
N LEU A 25 -2.50 22.67 -24.40
CA LEU A 25 -1.75 21.55 -23.88
C LEU A 25 -2.66 20.85 -22.88
N ILE A 26 -2.99 19.58 -23.15
CA ILE A 26 -3.58 18.67 -22.17
C ILE A 26 -2.39 17.84 -21.71
N GLU A 27 -2.01 18.02 -20.45
CA GLU A 27 -0.96 17.24 -19.80
C GLU A 27 -1.71 16.24 -18.93
N GLU A 28 -1.57 14.95 -19.26
CA GLU A 28 -2.08 13.88 -18.39
C GLU A 28 -1.43 14.06 -17.02
N ALA A 29 -2.25 14.12 -15.97
CA ALA A 29 -1.73 14.09 -14.61
C ALA A 29 -1.00 12.75 -14.44
N GLY A 30 0.24 12.80 -13.93
CA GLY A 30 0.97 11.57 -13.60
C GLY A 30 0.36 10.91 -12.37
N GLU A 31 0.63 9.62 -12.23
CA GLU A 31 0.30 8.82 -11.06
C GLU A 31 1.12 9.30 -9.84
N LEU A 32 0.51 9.23 -8.65
CA LEU A 32 1.22 9.38 -7.38
C LEU A 32 1.45 8.00 -6.76
N ILE A 33 2.71 7.68 -6.49
CA ILE A 33 3.09 6.41 -5.87
C ILE A 33 3.47 6.66 -4.41
N TYR A 34 2.66 6.14 -3.49
CA TYR A 34 2.86 6.25 -2.05
C TYR A 34 3.59 5.02 -1.53
N ILE A 35 4.63 5.20 -0.73
CA ILE A 35 5.52 4.12 -0.27
C ILE A 35 5.90 4.33 1.19
N SER A 36 5.93 3.25 1.99
CA SER A 36 6.72 3.18 3.22
C SER A 36 7.95 2.30 3.01
N ALA A 37 8.98 2.48 3.84
CA ALA A 37 10.28 1.85 3.66
C ALA A 37 10.72 1.06 4.90
N ASP A 38 11.39 -0.07 4.69
CA ASP A 38 11.88 -0.95 5.77
C ASP A 38 12.98 -0.33 6.65
N ASN A 39 13.55 0.79 6.22
CA ASN A 39 14.57 1.50 6.96
C ASN A 39 14.57 3.01 6.68
N HIS A 40 15.32 3.74 7.50
CA HIS A 40 15.59 5.15 7.23
C HIS A 40 16.63 5.32 6.12
N SER A 41 16.45 6.34 5.29
CA SER A 41 17.41 6.69 4.23
C SER A 41 17.23 8.15 3.81
N SER A 42 17.82 8.51 2.68
CA SER A 42 17.64 9.80 2.04
C SER A 42 17.43 9.65 0.54
N ILE A 43 16.50 10.42 -0.02
CA ILE A 43 16.20 10.45 -1.45
C ILE A 43 15.97 11.91 -1.88
N ASP A 44 16.66 12.37 -2.92
CA ASP A 44 16.58 13.75 -3.42
C ASP A 44 16.68 14.85 -2.34
N GLY A 45 17.50 14.61 -1.31
CA GLY A 45 17.72 15.54 -0.21
C GLY A 45 16.67 15.50 0.91
N ILE A 46 15.64 14.66 0.77
CA ILE A 46 14.66 14.33 1.81
C ILE A 46 15.23 13.21 2.65
N ASN A 47 15.36 13.44 3.97
CA ASN A 47 15.67 12.36 4.91
C ASN A 47 14.34 11.84 5.43
N PHE A 48 14.12 10.54 5.32
CA PHE A 48 12.95 9.87 5.83
C PHE A 48 13.35 8.73 6.76
N ARG A 49 12.41 8.30 7.57
CA ARG A 49 12.56 7.20 8.49
C ARG A 49 11.58 6.08 8.16
N ASN A 50 11.78 4.95 8.81
CA ASN A 50 10.98 3.74 8.62
C ASN A 50 9.53 3.90 9.13
N GLU A 51 9.27 4.92 9.95
CA GLU A 51 7.92 5.31 10.36
C GLU A 51 7.20 6.28 9.40
N ASP A 52 7.85 6.71 8.31
CA ASP A 52 7.31 7.72 7.38
C ASP A 52 6.65 7.08 6.15
N ILE A 53 5.74 7.83 5.51
CA ILE A 53 5.20 7.51 4.18
C ILE A 53 5.62 8.62 3.23
N LEU A 54 6.20 8.20 2.11
CA LEU A 54 6.62 9.04 0.99
C LEU A 54 5.59 9.00 -0.13
N THR A 55 5.59 10.02 -0.98
CA THR A 55 4.94 10.00 -2.29
C THR A 55 5.95 10.36 -3.37
N PHE A 56 5.87 9.69 -4.51
CA PHE A 56 6.58 10.01 -5.74
C PHE A 56 5.59 10.43 -6.81
N ASP A 57 5.75 11.64 -7.33
CA ASP A 57 4.96 12.15 -8.45
C ASP A 57 5.66 11.78 -9.77
N THR A 58 5.03 10.89 -10.53
CA THR A 58 5.58 10.41 -11.82
C THR A 58 5.58 11.49 -12.91
N HIS A 59 4.76 12.54 -12.76
CA HIS A 59 4.71 13.66 -13.68
C HIS A 59 5.92 14.58 -13.49
N THR A 60 6.16 15.00 -12.24
CA THR A 60 7.22 15.96 -11.92
C THR A 60 8.56 15.30 -11.59
N GLY A 61 8.55 13.99 -11.31
CA GLY A 61 9.72 13.23 -10.87
C GLY A 61 10.19 13.63 -9.47
N SER A 62 9.27 14.06 -8.59
CA SER A 62 9.59 14.62 -7.28
C SER A 62 9.09 13.73 -6.14
N TRP A 63 9.90 13.64 -5.10
CA TRP A 63 9.56 12.97 -3.84
C TRP A 63 9.05 13.97 -2.80
N GLU A 64 8.12 13.56 -1.95
CA GLU A 64 7.67 14.29 -0.77
C GLU A 64 7.38 13.33 0.41
N ILE A 65 7.53 13.80 1.65
CA ILE A 65 6.97 13.11 2.83
C ILE A 65 5.50 13.51 2.93
N ILE A 66 4.59 12.53 2.95
CA ILE A 66 3.15 12.77 3.15
C ILE A 66 2.68 12.40 4.55
N PHE A 67 3.41 11.54 5.26
CA PHE A 67 3.16 11.22 6.66
C PHE A 67 4.51 11.11 7.37
N ASP A 68 4.68 11.89 8.44
CA ASP A 68 5.85 11.84 9.32
C ASP A 68 5.45 11.13 10.62
N GLY A 69 5.92 9.90 10.80
CA GLY A 69 5.55 9.07 11.95
C GLY A 69 6.18 9.56 13.26
N SER A 70 7.28 10.30 13.17
CA SER A 70 7.97 10.89 14.31
C SER A 70 7.11 11.96 14.99
N ASP A 71 6.24 12.66 14.26
CA ASP A 71 5.35 13.69 14.79
C ASP A 71 4.14 13.15 15.57
N VAL A 72 3.77 11.88 15.34
CA VAL A 72 2.55 11.28 15.91
C VAL A 72 2.81 10.16 16.91
N GLY A 73 4.05 10.04 17.38
CA GLY A 73 4.40 9.14 18.48
C GLY A 73 4.59 7.69 18.06
N LEU A 74 5.06 7.45 16.83
CA LEU A 74 5.51 6.11 16.43
C LEU A 74 6.91 5.77 16.97
N PHE A 75 7.67 6.76 17.46
CA PHE A 75 8.96 6.56 18.14
C PHE A 75 9.98 5.71 17.35
N ALA A 76 10.06 5.90 16.03
CA ALA A 76 10.88 5.10 15.11
C ALA A 76 10.45 3.62 14.94
N GLU A 77 9.22 3.28 15.34
CA GLU A 77 8.62 2.00 15.00
C GLU A 77 8.19 1.99 13.53
N ASN A 78 8.60 0.94 12.82
CA ASN A 78 8.39 0.82 11.38
C ASN A 78 6.90 0.76 11.02
N VAL A 79 6.48 1.51 10.02
CA VAL A 79 5.18 1.33 9.37
C VAL A 79 5.32 0.18 8.37
N ASN A 80 4.93 -1.00 8.84
CA ASN A 80 4.97 -2.23 8.03
C ASN A 80 4.03 -2.16 6.83
N SER A 81 2.84 -1.61 7.05
CA SER A 81 1.83 -1.53 6.00
C SER A 81 0.93 -0.34 6.19
N PHE A 82 0.36 0.16 5.10
CA PHE A 82 -0.75 1.09 5.15
C PHE A 82 -1.73 0.93 4.00
N ALA A 83 -2.98 1.35 4.23
CA ALA A 83 -3.97 1.55 3.17
C ALA A 83 -4.68 2.90 3.37
N LYS A 84 -4.79 3.69 2.29
CA LYS A 84 -5.51 4.97 2.31
C LYS A 84 -7.01 4.73 2.10
N LEU A 85 -7.83 5.32 2.96
CA LEU A 85 -9.30 5.28 2.88
C LEU A 85 -9.85 6.51 2.17
N SER A 86 -11.07 6.39 1.65
CA SER A 86 -11.74 7.45 0.88
C SER A 86 -12.04 8.73 1.67
N ASP A 87 -12.05 8.66 3.01
CA ASP A 87 -12.17 9.82 3.89
C ASP A 87 -10.82 10.45 4.26
N GLY A 88 -9.73 9.99 3.65
CA GLY A 88 -8.38 10.51 3.85
C GLY A 88 -7.66 9.97 5.09
N SER A 89 -8.29 9.06 5.84
CA SER A 89 -7.60 8.33 6.91
C SER A 89 -6.77 7.15 6.38
N TYR A 90 -5.88 6.64 7.21
CA TYR A 90 -4.96 5.55 6.85
C TYR A 90 -5.16 4.38 7.81
N LEU A 91 -5.32 3.18 7.28
CA LEU A 91 -5.09 1.96 8.06
C LEU A 91 -3.60 1.67 8.10
N MET A 92 -3.08 1.22 9.23
CA MET A 92 -1.65 1.00 9.45
C MET A 92 -1.40 -0.24 10.31
N SER A 93 -0.33 -0.98 10.00
CA SER A 93 0.28 -1.99 10.88
C SER A 93 1.74 -1.64 11.17
N PHE A 94 2.31 -2.24 12.22
CA PHE A 94 3.66 -1.93 12.70
C PHE A 94 4.52 -3.19 12.88
N GLU A 95 5.84 -3.04 12.76
CA GLU A 95 6.77 -4.17 12.86
C GLU A 95 6.72 -4.85 14.24
N LYS A 96 6.62 -4.05 15.31
CA LYS A 96 6.56 -4.50 16.70
C LYS A 96 5.37 -3.88 17.43
N SER A 97 4.98 -4.55 18.52
CA SER A 97 4.00 -3.99 19.44
C SER A 97 4.50 -2.67 20.03
N LEU A 98 3.62 -1.68 20.08
CA LEU A 98 3.91 -0.35 20.62
C LEU A 98 2.72 0.19 21.41
N TYR A 99 2.96 1.24 22.20
CA TYR A 99 1.90 1.96 22.89
C TYR A 99 1.55 3.24 22.14
N LEU A 100 0.28 3.37 21.74
CA LEU A 100 -0.25 4.57 21.09
C LEU A 100 -1.16 5.35 22.04
N SER A 101 -0.90 6.66 22.17
CA SER A 101 -1.74 7.53 22.97
C SER A 101 -3.17 7.57 22.42
N GLY A 102 -4.16 7.29 23.27
CA GLY A 102 -5.57 7.24 22.89
C GLY A 102 -6.09 5.85 22.53
N VAL A 103 -5.19 4.92 22.19
CA VAL A 103 -5.54 3.51 21.88
C VAL A 103 -5.11 2.58 23.01
N GLY A 104 -3.83 2.63 23.41
CA GLY A 104 -3.24 1.68 24.35
C GLY A 104 -2.13 0.85 23.71
N ASN A 105 -1.95 -0.39 24.17
CA ASN A 105 -1.01 -1.31 23.53
C ASN A 105 -1.63 -1.85 22.24
N VAL A 106 -0.89 -1.76 21.16
CA VAL A 106 -1.23 -2.30 19.85
C VAL A 106 -0.19 -3.35 19.51
N ASN A 107 -0.62 -4.54 19.11
CA ASN A 107 0.26 -5.62 18.68
C ASN A 107 0.55 -5.54 17.18
N ASN A 108 1.57 -6.28 16.75
CA ASN A 108 2.00 -6.28 15.34
C ASN A 108 1.04 -7.07 14.41
N ASN A 109 0.07 -7.76 14.97
CA ASN A 109 -1.03 -8.41 14.27
C ASN A 109 -2.32 -7.57 14.29
N ASP A 110 -2.29 -6.34 14.82
CA ASP A 110 -3.43 -5.43 14.84
C ASP A 110 -3.32 -4.39 13.71
N ILE A 111 -4.45 -3.80 13.34
CA ILE A 111 -4.49 -2.63 12.44
C ILE A 111 -5.10 -1.46 13.19
N VAL A 112 -4.42 -0.32 13.12
CA VAL A 112 -4.94 0.95 13.62
C VAL A 112 -5.37 1.83 12.47
N ARG A 113 -6.28 2.75 12.75
CA ARG A 113 -6.67 3.82 11.85
C ARG A 113 -6.07 5.13 12.34
N PHE A 114 -5.27 5.77 11.50
CA PHE A 114 -4.82 7.14 11.70
C PHE A 114 -5.76 8.12 11.01
N VAL A 115 -6.37 9.01 11.78
CA VAL A 115 -7.25 10.08 11.29
C VAL A 115 -6.45 11.39 11.29
N PRO A 116 -5.99 11.87 10.11
CA PRO A 116 -5.16 13.07 10.03
C PRO A 116 -6.00 14.34 10.27
N THR A 117 -5.37 15.29 10.95
CA THR A 117 -5.75 16.71 10.97
C THR A 117 -4.76 17.57 10.17
N SER A 118 -3.55 17.05 9.96
CA SER A 118 -2.50 17.60 9.09
C SER A 118 -1.63 16.45 8.59
N LEU A 119 -1.17 16.54 7.35
CA LEU A 119 -0.25 15.61 6.69
C LEU A 119 1.03 16.35 6.28
N GLY A 120 2.02 15.62 5.78
CA GLY A 120 3.33 16.11 5.39
C GLY A 120 4.34 16.10 6.54
N SER A 121 5.41 16.90 6.42
CA SER A 121 6.47 16.96 7.44
C SER A 121 6.07 17.60 8.79
N ASN A 122 4.79 17.93 8.98
CA ASN A 122 4.21 18.37 10.24
C ASN A 122 2.90 17.60 10.40
N THR A 123 3.01 16.29 10.59
CA THR A 123 1.87 15.39 10.66
C THR A 123 1.18 15.52 12.02
N ALA A 124 -0.14 15.57 12.03
CA ALA A 124 -0.91 15.61 13.28
C ALA A 124 -2.22 14.87 13.08
N GLY A 125 -2.67 14.12 14.09
CA GLY A 125 -3.92 13.36 14.02
C GLY A 125 -4.12 12.50 15.26
N THR A 126 -5.06 11.57 15.17
CA THR A 126 -5.37 10.62 16.24
C THR A 126 -5.40 9.20 15.70
N PHE A 127 -4.99 8.25 16.54
CA PHE A 127 -5.11 6.83 16.27
C PHE A 127 -6.37 6.24 16.92
N GLU A 128 -6.95 5.26 16.26
CA GLU A 128 -8.06 4.43 16.74
C GLU A 128 -7.75 2.96 16.42
N LEU A 129 -8.12 2.01 17.29
CA LEU A 129 -8.04 0.59 16.93
C LEU A 129 -9.08 0.30 15.84
N TYR A 130 -8.67 -0.35 14.76
CA TYR A 130 -9.55 -0.71 13.65
C TYR A 130 -9.82 -2.21 13.59
N PHE A 131 -8.80 -3.03 13.84
CA PHE A 131 -8.89 -4.49 13.78
C PHE A 131 -7.95 -5.07 14.83
N ASP A 132 -8.50 -5.87 15.74
CA ASP A 132 -7.75 -6.68 16.71
C ASP A 132 -7.51 -8.06 16.08
N GLY A 133 -6.26 -8.36 15.75
CA GLY A 133 -5.96 -9.63 15.08
C GLY A 133 -6.08 -10.84 16.00
N SER A 134 -5.92 -10.64 17.31
CA SER A 134 -5.92 -11.74 18.27
C SER A 134 -7.30 -12.36 18.45
N ASP A 135 -8.36 -11.56 18.24
CA ASP A 135 -9.76 -12.02 18.25
C ASP A 135 -10.13 -12.92 17.05
N VAL A 136 -9.31 -12.88 15.98
CA VAL A 136 -9.54 -13.63 14.73
C VAL A 136 -8.37 -14.53 14.37
N ASP A 137 -7.69 -15.02 15.40
CA ASP A 137 -6.66 -16.06 15.37
C ASP A 137 -5.29 -15.69 14.76
N LEU A 138 -4.98 -14.40 14.60
CA LEU A 138 -3.61 -13.95 14.34
C LEU A 138 -2.86 -13.84 15.69
N ASN A 139 -2.14 -14.89 16.09
CA ASN A 139 -1.66 -15.05 17.47
C ASN A 139 -0.15 -15.32 17.60
N SER A 140 0.60 -15.32 16.51
CA SER A 140 2.03 -15.59 16.50
C SER A 140 2.83 -14.46 15.85
N SER A 141 4.13 -14.40 16.18
CA SER A 141 5.06 -13.45 15.55
C SER A 141 5.25 -13.68 14.04
N ALA A 142 4.84 -14.84 13.52
CA ALA A 142 4.86 -15.13 12.09
C ALA A 142 3.64 -14.56 11.35
N GLU A 143 2.59 -14.22 12.09
CA GLU A 143 1.30 -13.69 11.63
C GLU A 143 1.18 -12.18 11.80
N ARG A 144 2.32 -11.50 12.01
CA ARG A 144 2.40 -10.05 11.89
C ARG A 144 1.90 -9.61 10.51
N ILE A 145 1.11 -8.55 10.48
CA ILE A 145 0.54 -8.01 9.25
C ILE A 145 1.61 -7.26 8.48
N GLU A 146 1.86 -7.68 7.23
CA GLU A 146 2.83 -7.03 6.34
C GLU A 146 2.16 -6.24 5.22
N ALA A 147 1.05 -6.71 4.66
CA ALA A 147 0.30 -6.00 3.63
C ALA A 147 -1.13 -5.72 4.07
N ILE A 148 -1.67 -4.54 3.74
CA ILE A 148 -3.06 -4.15 3.93
C ILE A 148 -3.59 -3.57 2.62
N ALA A 149 -4.69 -4.12 2.11
CA ALA A 149 -5.43 -3.53 1.01
C ALA A 149 -6.92 -3.82 1.12
N PHE A 150 -7.69 -3.42 0.12
CA PHE A 150 -9.10 -3.79 0.01
C PHE A 150 -9.34 -4.47 -1.34
N ALA A 151 -10.08 -5.57 -1.30
CA ALA A 151 -10.66 -6.12 -2.51
C ALA A 151 -11.73 -5.17 -3.05
N PRO A 152 -12.06 -5.21 -4.36
CA PRO A 152 -13.10 -4.38 -4.97
C PRO A 152 -14.48 -4.56 -4.32
N ASP A 153 -14.73 -5.71 -3.69
CA ASP A 153 -15.97 -6.02 -2.96
C ASP A 153 -15.97 -5.51 -1.50
N GLY A 154 -14.90 -4.84 -1.07
CA GLY A 154 -14.76 -4.24 0.25
C GLY A 154 -14.19 -5.17 1.33
N ARG A 155 -13.83 -6.41 1.00
CA ARG A 155 -13.11 -7.28 1.96
C ARG A 155 -11.73 -6.72 2.25
N LEU A 156 -11.30 -6.82 3.51
CA LEU A 156 -9.97 -6.42 3.95
C LEU A 156 -8.97 -7.49 3.50
N LEU A 157 -7.93 -7.09 2.76
CA LEU A 157 -6.88 -7.98 2.31
C LEU A 157 -5.65 -7.83 3.19
N ILE A 158 -5.12 -8.96 3.66
CA ILE A 158 -3.98 -9.03 4.57
C ILE A 158 -2.98 -10.07 4.08
N SER A 159 -1.68 -9.74 4.11
CA SER A 159 -0.62 -10.74 4.11
C SER A 159 0.06 -10.81 5.48
N THR A 160 0.75 -11.91 5.75
CA THR A 160 1.50 -12.12 6.99
C THR A 160 3.02 -12.16 6.75
N TYR A 161 3.81 -11.89 7.79
CA TYR A 161 5.28 -11.92 7.71
C TYR A 161 5.82 -13.24 7.18
N ARG A 162 5.28 -14.35 7.70
CA ARG A 162 5.67 -15.71 7.34
C ARG A 162 4.42 -16.59 7.31
N SER A 163 4.61 -17.88 7.56
CA SER A 163 3.51 -18.83 7.62
C SER A 163 2.52 -18.50 8.73
N TYR A 164 1.24 -18.60 8.38
CA TYR A 164 0.11 -18.43 9.27
C TYR A 164 -0.59 -19.77 9.54
N ASN A 165 -1.30 -19.84 10.65
CA ASN A 165 -2.26 -20.87 11.02
C ASN A 165 -3.48 -20.20 11.67
N ILE A 166 -4.45 -19.82 10.84
CA ILE A 166 -5.60 -19.03 11.23
C ILE A 166 -6.84 -19.88 11.01
N ASN A 167 -7.59 -20.18 12.06
CA ASN A 167 -8.82 -20.96 11.97
C ASN A 167 -8.68 -22.31 11.21
N GLY A 168 -7.51 -22.94 11.30
CA GLY A 168 -7.20 -24.20 10.62
C GLY A 168 -6.80 -24.06 9.15
N MET A 169 -6.81 -22.85 8.59
CA MET A 169 -6.15 -22.53 7.32
C MET A 169 -4.66 -22.33 7.58
N THR A 170 -3.82 -22.90 6.72
CA THR A 170 -2.37 -22.77 6.81
C THR A 170 -1.80 -22.33 5.48
N GLY A 171 -0.85 -21.40 5.50
CA GLY A 171 -0.17 -20.95 4.30
C GLY A 171 1.13 -20.23 4.59
N LYS A 172 1.50 -19.29 3.73
CA LYS A 172 2.79 -18.59 3.73
C LYS A 172 2.57 -17.08 3.65
N GLY A 173 3.63 -16.32 3.95
CA GLY A 173 3.59 -14.86 3.81
C GLY A 173 3.54 -14.38 2.36
N SER A 174 3.67 -15.29 1.38
CA SER A 174 3.43 -14.99 -0.03
C SER A 174 1.95 -15.05 -0.43
N ASP A 175 1.08 -15.52 0.47
CA ASP A 175 -0.37 -15.54 0.24
C ASP A 175 -1.01 -14.21 0.68
N ILE A 176 -2.17 -13.92 0.10
CA ILE A 176 -3.05 -12.83 0.55
C ILE A 176 -4.34 -13.45 1.02
N LEU A 177 -4.75 -13.10 2.24
CA LEU A 177 -6.00 -13.51 2.87
C LEU A 177 -7.04 -12.40 2.72
N ALA A 178 -8.28 -12.77 2.43
CA ALA A 178 -9.42 -11.89 2.54
C ALA A 178 -10.13 -12.11 3.87
N PHE A 179 -10.38 -11.02 4.60
CA PHE A 179 -11.19 -10.98 5.80
C PHE A 179 -12.52 -10.28 5.52
N THR A 180 -13.60 -10.99 5.83
CA THR A 180 -14.96 -10.43 5.80
C THR A 180 -15.40 -10.12 7.23
N PRO A 181 -15.37 -8.85 7.67
CA PRO A 181 -15.70 -8.49 9.04
C PRO A 181 -17.21 -8.61 9.31
N THR A 182 -17.56 -9.20 10.45
CA THR A 182 -18.86 -9.04 11.10
C THR A 182 -18.82 -7.98 12.21
N SER A 183 -17.64 -7.74 12.80
CA SER A 183 -17.33 -6.60 13.67
C SER A 183 -15.85 -6.24 13.58
N LEU A 184 -15.54 -4.98 13.89
CA LEU A 184 -14.20 -4.38 13.86
C LEU A 184 -13.97 -3.64 15.20
N GLY A 185 -12.71 -3.30 15.50
CA GLY A 185 -12.29 -2.70 16.77
C GLY A 185 -11.95 -3.73 17.84
N ASP A 186 -12.23 -3.41 19.10
CA ASP A 186 -11.83 -4.23 20.28
C ASP A 186 -12.45 -5.64 20.35
N ASP A 187 -13.56 -5.88 19.64
CA ASP A 187 -14.23 -7.18 19.56
C ASP A 187 -14.29 -7.60 18.08
N THR A 188 -13.13 -7.75 17.44
CA THR A 188 -13.06 -8.04 16.00
C THR A 188 -13.60 -9.45 15.72
N SER A 189 -14.46 -9.60 14.73
CA SER A 189 -15.00 -10.92 14.35
C SER A 189 -15.29 -10.97 12.87
N GLY A 190 -15.18 -12.14 12.27
CA GLY A 190 -15.44 -12.31 10.85
C GLY A 190 -15.00 -13.67 10.35
N ALA A 191 -14.88 -13.78 9.03
CA ALA A 191 -14.45 -14.99 8.36
C ALA A 191 -13.25 -14.71 7.45
N TRP A 192 -12.33 -15.67 7.39
CA TRP A 192 -11.16 -15.64 6.53
C TRP A 192 -11.35 -16.53 5.31
N GLU A 193 -10.79 -16.10 4.18
CA GLU A 193 -10.69 -16.87 2.94
C GLU A 193 -9.32 -16.62 2.30
N LEU A 194 -8.79 -17.59 1.55
CA LEU A 194 -7.63 -17.36 0.70
C LEU A 194 -8.05 -16.50 -0.49
N TYR A 195 -7.36 -15.38 -0.71
CA TYR A 195 -7.60 -14.47 -1.84
C TYR A 195 -6.58 -14.68 -2.95
N PHE A 196 -5.32 -14.92 -2.61
CA PHE A 196 -4.23 -15.13 -3.55
C PHE A 196 -3.28 -16.18 -2.96
N ASP A 197 -3.01 -17.24 -3.71
CA ASP A 197 -2.01 -18.25 -3.38
C ASP A 197 -0.68 -17.89 -4.06
N GLY A 198 0.29 -17.44 -3.27
CA GLY A 198 1.59 -17.05 -3.80
C GLY A 198 2.40 -18.24 -4.32
N GLY A 199 2.14 -19.43 -3.79
CA GLY A 199 2.80 -20.67 -4.20
C GLY A 199 2.44 -21.08 -5.63
N ASP A 200 1.18 -20.92 -6.02
CA ASP A 200 0.70 -21.23 -7.39
C ASP A 200 1.36 -20.38 -8.47
N VAL A 201 1.78 -19.16 -8.11
CA VAL A 201 2.38 -18.19 -9.01
C VAL A 201 3.89 -18.04 -8.83
N GLY A 202 4.53 -18.95 -8.09
CA GLY A 202 5.99 -19.06 -8.02
C GLY A 202 6.68 -18.26 -6.90
N LEU A 203 5.94 -17.51 -6.08
CA LEU A 203 6.46 -16.83 -4.88
C LEU A 203 6.68 -17.86 -3.76
N SER A 204 7.82 -18.53 -3.80
CA SER A 204 8.09 -19.77 -3.07
C SER A 204 9.16 -19.64 -1.98
N ASN A 205 10.00 -18.61 -2.03
CA ASN A 205 11.05 -18.33 -1.06
C ASN A 205 10.51 -17.55 0.14
N GLN A 206 10.20 -18.27 1.22
CA GLN A 206 9.65 -17.69 2.45
C GLN A 206 10.55 -16.69 3.19
N GLN A 207 11.79 -16.47 2.77
CA GLN A 207 12.66 -15.46 3.36
C GLN A 207 12.65 -14.13 2.62
N GLN A 208 12.26 -14.12 1.34
CA GLN A 208 12.39 -12.96 0.47
C GLN A 208 11.11 -12.64 -0.31
N GLU A 209 10.26 -13.63 -0.56
CA GLU A 209 9.10 -13.53 -1.44
C GLU A 209 7.77 -13.47 -0.67
N SER A 210 7.80 -13.20 0.64
CA SER A 210 6.58 -12.80 1.34
C SER A 210 6.12 -11.46 0.78
N VAL A 211 4.82 -11.32 0.51
CA VAL A 211 4.21 -10.06 0.07
C VAL A 211 4.18 -9.11 1.25
N ASN A 212 4.78 -7.93 1.12
CA ASN A 212 4.71 -6.86 2.12
C ASN A 212 4.00 -5.61 1.57
N GLY A 213 4.18 -5.28 0.30
CA GLY A 213 3.35 -4.25 -0.36
C GLY A 213 2.19 -4.86 -1.14
N LEU A 214 0.99 -4.33 -0.94
CA LEU A 214 -0.20 -4.69 -1.72
C LEU A 214 -1.07 -3.45 -1.96
N TRP A 215 -1.45 -3.24 -3.21
CA TRP A 215 -2.58 -2.41 -3.59
C TRP A 215 -3.41 -3.13 -4.66
N VAL A 216 -4.70 -2.86 -4.70
CA VAL A 216 -5.60 -3.41 -5.72
C VAL A 216 -6.26 -2.25 -6.42
N ASP A 217 -6.03 -2.13 -7.72
CA ASP A 217 -6.76 -1.17 -8.54
C ASP A 217 -8.20 -1.68 -8.72
N ALA A 218 -9.16 -1.00 -8.09
CA ALA A 218 -10.57 -1.38 -8.14
C ALA A 218 -11.21 -1.18 -9.54
N SER A 219 -10.55 -0.48 -10.45
CA SER A 219 -11.06 -0.22 -11.81
C SER A 219 -10.89 -1.42 -12.74
N ASN A 220 -9.85 -2.22 -12.54
CA ASN A 220 -9.47 -3.36 -13.38
C ASN A 220 -9.19 -4.66 -12.60
N ASN A 221 -9.19 -4.60 -11.25
CA ASN A 221 -8.85 -5.68 -10.31
C ASN A 221 -7.39 -6.15 -10.41
N GLU A 222 -6.48 -5.31 -10.89
CA GLU A 222 -5.05 -5.62 -10.96
C GLU A 222 -4.40 -5.46 -9.59
N LEU A 223 -3.58 -6.44 -9.20
CA LEU A 223 -2.85 -6.41 -7.94
C LEU A 223 -1.47 -5.80 -8.18
N TYR A 224 -1.08 -4.85 -7.36
CA TYR A 224 0.25 -4.25 -7.32
C TYR A 224 0.95 -4.76 -6.07
N LEU A 225 2.13 -5.33 -6.26
CA LEU A 225 2.81 -6.13 -5.26
C LEU A 225 4.27 -5.68 -5.12
N THR A 226 4.78 -5.82 -3.91
CA THR A 226 6.21 -5.97 -3.66
C THR A 226 6.45 -7.09 -2.66
N THR A 227 7.71 -7.49 -2.50
CA THR A 227 8.12 -8.55 -1.59
C THR A 227 9.21 -8.08 -0.64
N ILE A 228 9.30 -8.69 0.54
CA ILE A 228 10.27 -8.33 1.60
C ILE A 228 11.71 -8.20 1.09
N GLY A 229 12.07 -8.97 0.06
CA GLY A 229 13.34 -8.82 -0.64
C GLY A 229 13.21 -9.21 -2.10
N SER A 230 14.23 -9.90 -2.63
CA SER A 230 14.23 -10.35 -4.02
C SER A 230 13.20 -11.42 -4.31
N PHE A 231 12.55 -11.27 -5.46
CA PHE A 231 11.67 -12.28 -6.03
C PHE A 231 12.23 -12.84 -7.32
N PHE A 232 11.97 -14.12 -7.53
CA PHE A 232 12.27 -14.87 -8.75
C PHE A 232 11.07 -15.77 -9.04
N ILE A 233 10.19 -15.32 -9.91
CA ILE A 233 9.00 -16.08 -10.30
C ILE A 233 9.37 -17.07 -11.42
N ASP A 234 10.07 -16.58 -12.44
CA ASP A 234 10.62 -17.39 -13.52
C ASP A 234 11.86 -16.73 -14.16
N PRO A 235 12.59 -17.42 -15.07
CA PRO A 235 13.80 -16.87 -15.69
C PRO A 235 13.65 -15.55 -16.45
N ASN A 236 12.42 -15.17 -16.83
CA ASN A 236 12.08 -13.92 -17.52
C ASN A 236 11.44 -12.89 -16.58
N PHE A 237 11.09 -13.26 -15.34
CA PHE A 237 10.44 -12.36 -14.39
C PHE A 237 10.99 -12.50 -12.97
N TYR A 238 11.80 -11.52 -12.57
CA TYR A 238 12.50 -11.43 -11.30
C TYR A 238 12.81 -9.97 -10.97
N GLY A 239 13.06 -9.67 -9.70
CA GLY A 239 13.33 -8.32 -9.22
C GLY A 239 13.80 -8.30 -7.77
N ASN A 240 13.71 -7.14 -7.14
CA ASN A 240 14.15 -6.91 -5.76
C ASN A 240 13.03 -6.28 -4.90
N GLY A 241 13.28 -6.07 -3.60
CA GLY A 241 12.27 -5.61 -2.65
C GLY A 241 11.93 -4.11 -2.74
N HIS A 242 12.56 -3.36 -3.65
CA HIS A 242 12.14 -2.00 -3.98
C HIS A 242 11.57 -1.88 -5.39
N ASP A 243 11.24 -3.00 -6.03
CA ASP A 243 10.48 -3.02 -7.26
C ASP A 243 8.98 -3.24 -6.94
N ILE A 244 8.12 -2.60 -7.72
CA ILE A 244 6.67 -2.86 -7.74
C ILE A 244 6.37 -3.58 -9.04
N PHE A 245 5.64 -4.69 -8.92
CA PHE A 245 5.15 -5.46 -10.06
C PHE A 245 3.66 -5.68 -9.96
N THR A 246 3.02 -5.94 -11.10
CA THR A 246 1.59 -6.25 -11.14
C THR A 246 1.32 -7.72 -11.36
N CYS A 247 0.20 -8.20 -10.82
CA CYS A 247 -0.47 -9.44 -11.22
C CYS A 247 -1.79 -9.08 -11.90
N GLU A 248 -1.87 -9.29 -13.21
CA GLU A 248 -3.12 -9.38 -13.95
C GLU A 248 -3.69 -10.79 -13.71
N ALA A 249 -4.56 -10.92 -12.70
CA ALA A 249 -5.08 -12.20 -12.27
C ALA A 249 -6.13 -12.77 -13.24
N SER A 250 -5.86 -13.96 -13.76
CA SER A 250 -6.87 -14.75 -14.50
C SER A 250 -7.69 -15.64 -13.56
N SER A 251 -7.16 -15.97 -12.39
CA SER A 251 -7.86 -16.62 -11.28
C SER A 251 -7.22 -16.27 -9.94
N LEU A 252 -8.03 -16.25 -8.89
CA LEU A 252 -7.68 -15.92 -7.49
C LEU A 252 -8.22 -17.03 -6.55
N GLY A 253 -7.71 -17.08 -5.33
CA GLY A 253 -8.03 -18.10 -4.30
C GLY A 253 -7.13 -19.33 -4.38
N ASP A 254 -7.67 -20.52 -4.05
CA ASP A 254 -6.96 -21.81 -4.01
C ASP A 254 -6.31 -22.25 -5.34
N THR A 255 -6.58 -21.54 -6.43
CA THR A 255 -5.91 -21.77 -7.73
C THR A 255 -5.65 -20.41 -8.35
N THR A 256 -4.54 -19.81 -7.97
CA THR A 256 -4.18 -18.45 -8.41
C THR A 256 -3.35 -18.50 -9.70
N SER A 257 -3.64 -17.61 -10.65
CA SER A 257 -2.86 -17.49 -11.88
C SER A 257 -2.79 -16.05 -12.35
N CYS A 258 -1.57 -15.57 -12.58
CA CYS A 258 -1.28 -14.19 -12.96
C CYS A 258 -0.48 -14.14 -14.26
N ILE A 259 -0.65 -13.04 -15.00
CA ILE A 259 0.39 -12.50 -15.87
C ILE A 259 1.09 -11.40 -15.09
N PHE A 260 2.42 -11.49 -14.96
CA PHE A 260 3.20 -10.50 -14.24
C PHE A 260 3.84 -9.48 -15.17
N ASN A 261 3.82 -8.20 -14.75
CA ASN A 261 4.51 -7.11 -15.43
C ASN A 261 5.31 -6.28 -14.41
N SER A 262 6.45 -5.73 -14.83
CA SER A 262 7.15 -4.71 -14.04
C SER A 262 6.35 -3.41 -14.16
N PHE A 263 6.07 -2.77 -13.03
CA PHE A 263 5.39 -1.48 -12.98
C PHE A 263 6.34 -0.36 -12.64
N TRP A 264 7.14 -0.53 -11.58
CA TRP A 264 8.04 0.50 -11.09
C TRP A 264 9.33 -0.11 -10.53
N GLN A 265 10.48 0.36 -10.99
CA GLN A 265 11.79 -0.13 -10.56
C GLN A 265 12.44 0.91 -9.64
N GLY A 266 12.49 0.65 -8.33
CA GLY A 266 12.88 1.68 -7.36
C GLY A 266 14.29 2.22 -7.53
N THR A 267 15.20 1.42 -8.11
CA THR A 267 16.55 1.88 -8.44
C THR A 267 16.56 3.09 -9.38
N ASP A 268 15.62 3.12 -10.33
CA ASP A 268 15.54 4.15 -11.37
C ASP A 268 15.11 5.50 -10.80
N TYR A 269 14.53 5.49 -9.60
CA TYR A 269 13.96 6.65 -8.91
C TYR A 269 14.66 6.99 -7.60
N GLY A 270 15.82 6.38 -7.32
CA GLY A 270 16.68 6.71 -6.18
C GLY A 270 16.50 5.82 -4.93
N PHE A 271 15.54 4.90 -4.95
CA PHE A 271 15.18 4.03 -3.82
C PHE A 271 16.10 2.79 -3.74
N ASN A 272 17.41 3.01 -3.61
CA ASN A 272 18.45 1.99 -3.81
C ASN A 272 18.94 1.25 -2.54
N TYR A 273 18.56 1.73 -1.35
CA TYR A 273 19.20 1.32 -0.08
C TYR A 273 18.23 0.75 0.95
N VAL A 274 16.96 0.67 0.58
CA VAL A 274 15.83 0.23 1.40
C VAL A 274 14.89 -0.59 0.51
N ASN A 275 14.03 -1.39 1.13
CA ASN A 275 12.93 -2.07 0.46
C ASN A 275 11.62 -1.32 0.72
N ILE A 276 10.68 -1.48 -0.20
CA ILE A 276 9.32 -1.01 -0.02
C ILE A 276 8.65 -1.95 0.98
N ASP A 277 8.03 -1.38 2.00
CA ASP A 277 7.22 -2.12 2.95
C ASP A 277 5.74 -2.08 2.59
N ALA A 278 5.27 -0.96 2.04
CA ALA A 278 3.88 -0.76 1.69
C ALA A 278 3.76 0.14 0.47
N LEU A 279 2.67 0.00 -0.29
CA LEU A 279 2.41 0.83 -1.46
C LEU A 279 0.92 1.18 -1.61
N TRP A 280 0.66 2.35 -2.21
CA TRP A 280 -0.66 2.77 -2.70
C TRP A 280 -0.48 3.70 -3.90
N ILE A 281 -1.38 3.66 -4.88
CA ILE A 281 -1.25 4.42 -6.13
C ILE A 281 -2.52 5.27 -6.37
N GLU A 282 -2.34 6.53 -6.75
CA GLU A 282 -3.40 7.50 -7.14
C GLU A 282 -3.33 7.87 -8.62
#